data_AF-A0AAD6X923-F1
#
_entry.id   AF-A0AAD6X923-F1
#
_cell.length_a   1.000
_cell.length_b   1.000
_cell.length_c   1.000
_cell.angle_alpha   90.00
_cell.angle_beta   90.00
_cell.angle_gamma   90.00
#
_symmetry.space_group_name_H-M   'P 1'
#
loop_
_entity.id
_entity.type
_entity.pdbx_description
1 polymer ?
#
loop_
_entity_poly.entity_id
_entity_poly.type
_entity_poly.pdbx_seq_one_letter_code
_entity_poly.pdbx_strand_id
1 'polypeptide(L)'
;MSEKGVSDDPETKCRIAEIAQYSCVPKKNRFGQWFVNCVPIPRLFRICPDRPAVEVTRFLKIDLATGYVEMPKALEEKLPNGKAWRDVVKISDTTGSSEDVKF
;
A
#
# COMPACT_ATOMS: atom_id res chain seq x y z
N MET A 1 5.58 -38.72 -18.18
CA MET A 1 5.80 -37.77 -17.06
C MET A 1 6.64 -36.64 -17.63
N SER A 2 6.05 -35.46 -17.85
CA SER A 2 6.80 -34.27 -18.28
C SER A 2 6.63 -33.20 -17.22
N GLU A 3 7.73 -32.94 -16.53
CA GLU A 3 7.89 -31.81 -15.63
C GLU A 3 7.82 -30.54 -16.47
N LYS A 4 6.76 -29.74 -16.28
CA LYS A 4 6.69 -28.40 -16.88
C LYS A 4 7.56 -27.48 -16.03
N GLY A 5 8.69 -27.06 -16.61
CA GLY A 5 9.56 -26.03 -16.05
C GLY A 5 8.79 -24.73 -15.84
N VAL A 6 8.94 -24.17 -14.64
CA VAL A 6 8.53 -22.81 -14.31
C VAL A 6 9.36 -21.86 -15.16
N SER A 7 8.71 -21.17 -16.11
CA SER A 7 9.35 -20.12 -16.89
C SER A 7 9.58 -18.90 -15.99
N ASP A 8 10.84 -18.69 -15.62
CA ASP A 8 11.26 -17.59 -14.75
C ASP A 8 11.48 -16.31 -15.57
N ASP A 9 10.39 -15.81 -16.18
CA ASP A 9 10.42 -14.60 -16.98
C ASP A 9 10.31 -13.36 -16.06
N PRO A 10 11.32 -12.48 -15.99
CA PRO A 10 11.31 -11.31 -15.09
C PRO A 10 10.16 -10.34 -15.33
N GLU A 11 9.51 -10.37 -16.49
CA GLU A 11 8.32 -9.57 -16.79
C GLU A 11 7.05 -10.05 -16.06
N THR A 12 7.02 -11.25 -15.49
CA THR A 12 5.80 -11.81 -14.86
C THR A 12 5.69 -11.60 -13.35
N LYS A 13 6.76 -11.14 -12.70
CA LYS A 13 6.83 -11.07 -11.23
C LYS A 13 6.42 -9.68 -10.71
N CYS A 14 5.53 -9.66 -9.72
CA CYS A 14 5.21 -8.43 -9.01
C CYS A 14 6.44 -7.92 -8.26
N ARG A 15 6.66 -6.61 -8.24
CA ARG A 15 7.72 -5.96 -7.46
C ARG A 15 7.15 -5.04 -6.39
N ILE A 16 7.92 -4.84 -5.33
CA ILE A 16 7.65 -3.83 -4.31
C ILE A 16 8.46 -2.58 -4.65
N ALA A 17 7.80 -1.43 -4.64
CA ALA A 17 8.42 -0.11 -4.78
C ALA A 17 8.09 0.75 -3.56
N GLU A 18 8.99 1.67 -3.21
CA GLU A 18 8.82 2.59 -2.10
C GLU A 18 8.73 4.03 -2.60
N ILE A 19 7.85 4.81 -2.00
CA ILE A 19 7.82 6.27 -2.08
C ILE A 19 7.93 6.80 -0.65
N ALA A 20 8.94 7.63 -0.39
CA ALA A 20 9.03 8.39 0.86
C ALA A 20 8.16 9.65 0.75
N GLN A 21 7.09 9.72 1.53
CA GLN A 21 6.36 10.95 1.77
C GLN A 21 6.92 11.65 3.01
N TYR A 22 6.65 12.94 3.20
CA TYR A 22 7.07 13.66 4.41
C TYR A 22 5.89 14.39 5.03
N SER A 23 5.76 14.31 6.35
CA SER A 23 4.88 15.18 7.12
C SER A 23 5.72 16.26 7.79
N CYS A 24 5.49 17.51 7.40
CA CYS A 24 6.26 18.66 7.85
C CYS A 24 5.41 19.57 8.74
N VAL A 25 5.93 19.94 9.90
CA VAL A 25 5.28 20.85 10.85
C VAL A 25 6.23 21.97 11.24
N PRO A 26 5.84 23.25 11.14
CA PRO A 26 6.64 24.36 11.64
C PRO A 26 6.71 24.30 13.17
N LYS A 27 7.92 24.44 13.72
CA LYS A 27 8.20 24.45 15.16
C LYS A 27 9.07 25.64 15.51
N LYS A 28 9.00 26.10 16.76
CA LYS A 28 9.97 27.05 17.33
C LYS A 28 10.98 26.30 18.18
N ASN A 29 12.25 26.67 18.06
CA ASN A 29 13.27 26.19 18.98
C ASN A 29 13.20 26.94 20.32
N ARG A 30 14.08 26.59 21.27
CA ARG A 30 14.13 27.22 22.61
C ARG A 30 14.46 28.72 22.58
N PHE A 31 15.00 29.21 21.47
CA PHE A 31 15.34 30.62 21.23
C PHE A 31 14.24 31.36 20.44
N GLY A 32 13.08 30.73 20.21
CA GLY A 32 11.95 31.33 19.49
C GLY A 32 12.10 31.35 17.97
N GLN A 33 13.17 30.77 17.40
CA GLN A 33 13.40 30.71 15.96
C GLN A 33 12.57 29.61 15.31
N TRP A 34 11.94 29.93 14.18
CA TRP A 34 11.17 28.98 13.40
C TRP A 34 12.06 28.02 12.63
N PHE A 35 11.67 26.75 12.60
CA PHE A 35 12.23 25.73 11.74
C PHE A 35 11.12 24.75 11.30
N VAL A 36 11.35 24.02 10.21
CA VAL A 36 10.40 23.01 9.73
C VAL A 36 10.88 21.64 10.17
N ASN A 37 10.05 20.93 10.93
CA ASN A 37 10.32 19.56 11.34
C ASN A 37 9.58 18.58 10.44
N CYS A 38 10.30 17.90 9.55
CA CYS A 38 9.74 16.89 8.66
C CYS A 38 10.05 15.47 9.15
N VAL A 39 9.05 14.60 9.17
CA VAL A 39 9.21 13.17 9.44
C VAL A 39 8.86 12.36 8.18
N PRO A 40 9.68 11.37 7.78
CA PRO A 40 9.39 10.54 6.62
C PRO A 40 8.24 9.56 6.92
N ILE A 41 7.41 9.32 5.91
CA ILE A 41 6.29 8.38 5.90
C ILE A 41 6.50 7.46 4.69
N PRO A 42 7.08 6.26 4.89
CA PRO A 42 7.32 5.33 3.80
C PRO A 42 6.00 4.75 3.28
N ARG A 43 5.82 4.77 1.95
CA ARG A 43 4.67 4.19 1.25
C ARG A 43 5.14 3.10 0.31
N LEU A 44 4.75 1.86 0.58
CA LEU A 44 5.13 0.68 -0.16
C LEU A 44 4.00 0.32 -1.13
N PHE A 45 4.36 0.06 -2.37
CA PHE A 45 3.44 -0.26 -3.45
C PHE A 45 3.80 -1.60 -4.07
N ARG A 46 2.79 -2.46 -4.28
CA ARG A 46 2.93 -3.65 -5.11
C ARG A 46 2.57 -3.31 -6.54
N ILE A 47 3.52 -3.51 -7.45
CA ILE A 47 3.37 -3.27 -8.87
C ILE A 47 3.43 -4.62 -9.56
N CYS A 48 2.35 -5.02 -10.21
CA CYS A 48 2.27 -6.21 -11.04
C CYS A 48 1.97 -5.79 -12.49
N PRO A 49 2.43 -6.55 -13.50
CA PRO A 49 2.04 -6.32 -14.89
C PRO A 49 0.51 -6.30 -15.06
N ASP A 50 0.03 -5.42 -15.93
CA ASP A 50 -1.40 -5.28 -16.29
C ASP A 50 -2.36 -5.04 -15.12
N ARG A 51 -1.85 -4.66 -13.95
CA ARG A 51 -2.64 -4.33 -12.78
C ARG A 51 -2.28 -2.95 -12.24
N PRO A 52 -3.24 -2.20 -11.68
CA PRO A 52 -2.93 -0.97 -10.97
C PRO A 52 -1.93 -1.22 -9.83
N ALA A 53 -1.05 -0.25 -9.58
CA ALA A 53 -0.21 -0.25 -8.39
C ALA A 53 -1.09 -0.09 -7.14
N VAL A 54 -0.89 -0.96 -6.15
CA VAL A 54 -1.68 -0.96 -4.90
C VAL A 54 -0.76 -0.60 -3.74
N GLU A 55 -1.15 0.39 -2.94
CA GLU A 55 -0.46 0.70 -1.68
C GLU A 55 -0.68 -0.46 -0.70
N VAL A 56 0.44 -1.04 -0.23
CA VAL A 56 0.46 -2.18 0.68
C VAL A 56 1.02 -1.83 2.06
N THR A 57 1.42 -0.57 2.31
CA THR A 57 1.97 -0.12 3.60
C THR A 57 1.14 -0.54 4.81
N ARG A 58 -0.19 -0.39 4.75
CA ARG A 58 -1.08 -0.75 5.87
C ARG A 58 -1.05 -2.24 6.21
N PHE A 59 -0.71 -3.07 5.25
CA PHE A 59 -0.80 -4.53 5.35
C PHE A 59 0.55 -5.20 5.64
N LEU A 60 1.64 -4.45 5.51
CA LEU A 60 2.99 -4.93 5.74
C LEU A 60 3.36 -4.71 7.21
N LYS A 61 3.91 -5.75 7.84
CA LYS A 61 4.59 -5.58 9.12
C LYS A 61 6.01 -5.13 8.81
N ILE A 62 6.34 -3.94 9.27
CA ILE A 62 7.69 -3.39 9.19
C ILE A 62 8.36 -3.68 10.52
N ASP A 63 9.42 -4.48 10.50
CA ASP A 63 10.28 -4.62 11.67
C ASP A 63 11.10 -3.34 11.82
N LEU A 64 10.78 -2.53 12.82
CA LEU A 64 11.43 -1.23 13.04
C LEU A 64 12.89 -1.37 13.50
N ALA A 65 13.33 -2.54 13.96
CA ALA A 65 14.71 -2.79 14.36
C ALA A 65 15.62 -3.14 13.17
N THR A 66 15.06 -3.81 12.15
CA THR A 66 15.83 -4.34 11.02
C THR A 66 15.51 -3.68 9.68
N GLY A 67 14.37 -3.01 9.57
CA GLY A 67 13.86 -2.42 8.33
C GLY A 67 13.31 -3.44 7.33
N TYR A 68 13.27 -4.74 7.68
CA TYR A 68 12.72 -5.76 6.81
C TYR A 68 11.19 -5.68 6.74
N VAL A 69 10.69 -5.91 5.53
CA VAL A 69 9.28 -5.85 5.17
C VAL A 69 8.83 -7.27 4.85
N GLU A 70 8.00 -7.86 5.70
CA GLU A 70 7.42 -9.17 5.44
C GLU A 70 6.00 -9.03 4.89
N MET A 71 5.80 -9.56 3.68
CA MET A 71 4.48 -9.64 3.06
C MET A 71 3.80 -10.96 3.49
N PRO A 72 2.65 -10.90 4.19
CA PRO A 72 1.93 -12.12 4.54
C PRO A 72 1.43 -12.79 3.25
N LYS A 73 1.70 -14.09 3.07
CA LYS A 73 1.23 -14.84 1.87
C LYS A 73 -0.28 -14.72 1.65
N ALA A 74 -1.07 -14.66 2.73
CA ALA A 74 -2.52 -14.46 2.68
C ALA A 74 -2.95 -13.14 2.02
N LEU A 75 -2.07 -12.12 1.98
CA LEU A 75 -2.36 -10.87 1.29
C LEU A 75 -2.35 -11.06 -0.23
N GLU A 76 -1.58 -12.02 -0.76
CA GLU A 76 -1.52 -12.29 -2.20
C GLU A 76 -2.86 -12.80 -2.74
N GLU A 77 -3.64 -13.49 -1.90
CA GLU A 77 -4.94 -14.08 -2.24
C GLU A 77 -6.12 -13.13 -1.98
N LYS A 78 -5.96 -12.14 -1.09
CA LYS A 78 -7.05 -11.27 -0.60
C LYS A 78 -6.81 -9.78 -0.84
N LEU A 79 -6.04 -9.40 -1.86
CA LEU A 79 -5.99 -7.98 -2.23
C LEU A 79 -7.39 -7.53 -2.66
N PRO A 80 -7.88 -6.38 -2.14
CA PRO A 80 -9.15 -5.84 -2.59
C PRO A 80 -9.06 -5.58 -4.08
N ASN A 81 -10.11 -5.96 -4.82
CA ASN A 81 -10.22 -5.62 -6.22
C ASN A 81 -10.18 -4.09 -6.34
N GLY A 82 -9.28 -3.58 -7.17
CA GLY A 82 -9.26 -2.17 -7.50
C GLY A 82 -10.60 -1.78 -8.11
N LYS A 83 -11.19 -0.69 -7.63
CA LYS A 83 -12.32 -0.02 -8.29
C LYS A 83 -11.81 1.18 -9.07
N ALA A 84 -12.44 1.49 -10.20
CA ALA A 84 -12.16 2.75 -10.86
C ALA A 84 -12.59 3.89 -9.93
N TRP A 85 -11.86 5.03 -9.95
CA TRP A 85 -12.18 6.19 -9.11
C TRP A 85 -13.63 6.66 -9.26
N ARG A 86 -14.20 6.53 -10.47
CA ARG A 86 -15.59 6.89 -10.78
C ARG A 86 -16.63 6.01 -10.07
N ASP A 87 -16.23 4.82 -9.65
CA ASP A 87 -17.10 3.82 -9.00
C ASP A 87 -16.96 3.85 -7.46
N VAL A 88 -16.17 4.78 -6.92
CA VAL A 88 -15.99 4.98 -5.48
C VAL A 88 -17.12 5.85 -4.95
N VAL A 89 -18.05 5.25 -4.24
CA VAL A 89 -19.15 5.95 -3.55
C VAL A 89 -18.79 6.21 -2.09
N LYS A 90 -19.18 7.37 -1.57
CA LYS A 90 -19.01 7.70 -0.16
C LYS A 90 -20.18 7.10 0.63
N ILE A 91 -19.89 6.35 1.70
CA ILE A 91 -20.89 5.66 2.52
C ILE A 91 -21.93 6.63 3.13
N SER A 92 -21.61 7.92 3.25
CA SER A 92 -22.56 8.94 3.69
C SER A 92 -23.71 9.20 2.71
N ASP A 93 -23.59 8.74 1.47
CA ASP A 93 -24.51 9.07 0.38
C ASP A 93 -25.55 7.96 0.15
N THR A 94 -25.46 6.85 0.89
CA THR A 94 -26.41 5.72 0.79
C THR A 94 -27.46 5.83 1.89
N THR A 95 -28.45 6.70 1.66
CA THR A 95 -29.76 6.54 2.33
C THR A 95 -30.49 5.38 1.66
N GLY A 96 -30.37 4.20 2.25
CA GLY A 96 -31.34 3.12 2.11
C GLY A 96 -31.22 2.23 0.87
N SER A 97 -30.37 1.21 0.94
CA SER A 97 -30.80 -0.18 0.71
C SER A 97 -29.71 -1.12 1.24
N SER A 98 -30.06 -1.78 2.34
CA SER A 98 -29.32 -2.89 2.90
C SER A 98 -29.51 -4.10 1.99
N GLU A 99 -28.50 -4.48 1.21
CA GLU A 99 -28.32 -5.86 0.77
C GLU A 99 -26.84 -6.28 0.94
N ASP A 100 -26.66 -7.13 1.94
CA ASP A 100 -25.60 -8.12 2.18
C ASP A 100 -24.22 -7.91 1.56
N VAL A 101 -23.28 -7.42 2.38
CA VAL A 101 -21.84 -7.68 2.20
C VAL A 101 -21.44 -8.79 3.17
N LYS A 102 -21.40 -10.03 2.69
CA LYS A 102 -20.74 -11.14 3.37
C LYS A 102 -19.25 -11.14 3.00
N PHE A 103 -18.39 -11.14 4.02
CA PHE A 103 -16.94 -11.22 3.93
C PHE A 103 -16.46 -12.60 3.45
#